data_AF-A0A8I3AL52-F1
#
_entry.id   AF-A0A8I3AL52-F1
#
_cell.length_a   1.000
_cell.length_b   1.000
_cell.length_c   1.000
_cell.angle_alpha   90.00
_cell.angle_beta   90.00
_cell.angle_gamma   90.00
#
_symmetry.space_group_name_H-M   'P 1'
#
loop_
_entity.id
_entity.type
_entity.pdbx_description
1 polymer ?
#
loop_
_entity_poly.entity_id
_entity_poly.type
_entity_poly.pdbx_seq_one_letter_code
_entity_poly.pdbx_strand_id
1 'polypeptide(L)'
;MNGFGAKRRAGSPADGASSDDGRKRKGNGALDRKKKVTTTNGKNANTSKPRPSNVTAFGTDTSNYDADPGTYDTEANSTYAKRIYEQLRKDRILPPKWPSDPGNPASKGAMAKYRETSKSYRDRARASLMAAGLIDDPDKPKRLEDAIDFKGICEDMCPNFEKITRITEFDVQHAEKDSQTSFPVISKMVKKLARSAAGQEAPLPMDVRSTAALRRTLDYLVDDLLEDEDNLPILHGYLWDRTRAIRRDFIFHSSMGAEEMKDQVYCLETIARFHVTSLHLLSRPDVTPEDFSEQQEIEQLGKALLSLMHAYDDSKAQGLVCENETEFRAYQLLFSANQPNILDNVQQEWANPRLWKDSDEIRTAVSLVEALQSTTDLHGPMGTAPHLAVSGAYNTYFKIVENPEVSYTMACFAEIHFGQLRRSMLKTLRRAYWRPKVLARDITPALLNTFLRFDTEDEAIDFVEEHGMSWVPLEDAPDDEYRQYLRTTDGLSEADKRFRNYPTNRNPLQPSIIQWIRKNQWRDHYKSIFRALLWPAFKHHS
;
A
#
# COMPACT_ATOMS: atom_id res chain seq x y z
N MET A 1 -25.02 11.08 47.67
CA MET A 1 -24.44 12.27 47.02
C MET A 1 -23.62 11.79 45.83
N ASN A 2 -23.93 12.34 44.66
CA ASN A 2 -23.52 11.93 43.31
C ASN A 2 -22.00 12.06 43.04
N GLY A 3 -21.50 11.35 42.01
CA GLY A 3 -20.19 11.69 41.45
C GLY A 3 -19.53 10.73 40.43
N PHE A 4 -20.21 10.39 39.33
CA PHE A 4 -19.70 10.08 37.98
C PHE A 4 -18.33 9.37 37.79
N GLY A 5 -18.38 8.08 37.42
CA GLY A 5 -17.29 7.37 36.72
C GLY A 5 -17.52 7.39 35.21
N ALA A 6 -16.70 8.13 34.47
CA ALA A 6 -16.79 8.24 33.01
C ALA A 6 -16.14 7.02 32.33
N LYS A 7 -16.97 6.16 31.70
CA LYS A 7 -16.51 5.15 30.73
C LYS A 7 -16.14 5.84 29.42
N ARG A 8 -14.89 5.63 28.96
CA ARG A 8 -14.39 6.16 27.68
C ARG A 8 -15.14 5.52 26.51
N ARG A 9 -15.59 6.36 25.58
CA ARG A 9 -16.24 5.97 24.32
C ARG A 9 -15.19 5.40 23.36
N ALA A 10 -15.43 4.19 22.85
CA ALA A 10 -14.79 3.71 21.63
C ALA A 10 -15.38 4.49 20.44
N GLY A 11 -14.58 5.35 19.82
CA GLY A 11 -14.93 6.03 18.58
C GLY A 11 -14.46 5.20 17.40
N SER A 12 -15.38 4.73 16.56
CA SER A 12 -15.07 4.17 15.24
C SER A 12 -14.33 5.22 14.40
N PRO A 13 -13.29 4.85 13.62
CA PRO A 13 -12.70 5.78 12.67
C PRO A 13 -13.71 6.04 11.57
N ALA A 14 -14.20 7.28 11.48
CA ALA A 14 -15.05 7.73 10.41
C ALA A 14 -14.26 7.73 9.10
N ASP A 15 -14.68 6.91 8.13
CA ASP A 15 -14.29 7.05 6.73
C ASP A 15 -14.77 8.43 6.24
N GLY A 16 -13.86 9.38 6.14
CA GLY A 16 -14.08 10.67 5.53
C GLY A 16 -14.31 10.52 4.02
N ALA A 17 -15.51 10.91 3.57
CA ALA A 17 -15.84 11.05 2.16
C ALA A 17 -14.95 12.13 1.51
N SER A 18 -14.09 11.72 0.57
CA SER A 18 -13.44 12.65 -0.35
C SER A 18 -14.33 12.82 -1.58
N SER A 19 -15.03 13.95 -1.62
CA SER A 19 -15.75 14.44 -2.80
C SER A 19 -14.74 14.98 -3.80
N ASP A 20 -14.61 14.33 -4.96
CA ASP A 20 -13.81 14.87 -6.06
C ASP A 20 -14.71 15.11 -7.28
N ASP A 21 -15.04 16.38 -7.48
CA ASP A 21 -16.02 16.87 -8.46
C ASP A 21 -15.26 17.44 -9.68
N GLY A 22 -14.74 16.53 -10.51
CA GLY A 22 -13.99 16.83 -11.73
C GLY A 22 -14.89 17.20 -12.91
N ARG A 23 -15.40 18.43 -12.92
CA ARG A 23 -16.27 19.01 -13.95
C ARG A 23 -15.54 19.18 -15.30
N LYS A 24 -15.59 18.19 -16.21
CA LYS A 24 -15.23 18.39 -17.64
C LYS A 24 -16.46 18.70 -18.50
N ARG A 25 -16.33 19.81 -19.23
CA ARG A 25 -17.33 20.45 -20.11
C ARG A 25 -17.78 19.54 -21.26
N LYS A 26 -19.09 19.53 -21.51
CA LYS A 26 -19.76 18.96 -22.70
C LYS A 26 -19.31 19.68 -23.98
N GLY A 27 -18.90 18.91 -24.98
CA GLY A 27 -18.95 19.30 -26.40
C GLY A 27 -20.17 18.66 -27.05
N ASN A 28 -21.06 19.49 -27.62
CA ASN A 28 -22.14 19.05 -28.50
C ASN A 28 -21.59 18.87 -29.92
N GLY A 29 -22.04 17.82 -30.63
CA GLY A 29 -21.82 17.66 -32.06
C GLY A 29 -22.54 16.41 -32.57
N ALA A 30 -23.52 16.60 -33.44
CA ALA A 30 -24.54 15.64 -33.83
C ALA A 30 -24.18 14.84 -35.09
N LEU A 31 -24.89 13.70 -35.25
CA LEU A 31 -25.39 13.09 -36.50
C LEU A 31 -24.42 12.90 -37.69
N ASP A 32 -24.25 11.67 -38.20
CA ASP A 32 -25.01 11.22 -39.38
C ASP A 32 -24.79 9.73 -39.73
N ARG A 33 -25.59 9.29 -40.70
CA ARG A 33 -26.14 7.96 -40.95
C ARG A 33 -25.59 7.34 -42.26
N LYS A 34 -25.69 6.00 -42.37
CA LYS A 34 -25.57 5.15 -43.60
C LYS A 34 -24.12 4.98 -44.15
N LYS A 35 -23.71 3.87 -44.77
CA LYS A 35 -24.42 2.94 -45.67
C LYS A 35 -23.65 1.61 -45.82
N LYS A 36 -24.45 0.56 -46.00
CA LYS A 36 -24.19 -0.84 -46.38
C LYS A 36 -23.65 -0.97 -47.82
N VAL A 37 -22.77 -1.94 -48.14
CA VAL A 37 -22.75 -2.87 -49.32
C VAL A 37 -21.62 -3.91 -49.07
N THR A 38 -21.84 -5.20 -48.82
CA THR A 38 -22.17 -6.40 -49.66
C THR A 38 -21.02 -7.04 -50.48
N THR A 39 -20.81 -8.35 -50.22
CA THR A 39 -20.34 -9.46 -51.13
C THR A 39 -18.88 -9.48 -51.59
N THR A 40 -18.17 -10.60 -51.79
CA THR A 40 -18.56 -11.97 -52.23
C THR A 40 -17.43 -13.01 -51.99
N ASN A 41 -17.84 -14.27 -52.01
CA ASN A 41 -17.13 -15.57 -51.95
C ASN A 41 -15.83 -15.78 -52.77
N GLY A 42 -15.03 -16.75 -52.31
CA GLY A 42 -14.15 -17.59 -53.14
C GLY A 42 -13.67 -18.85 -52.40
N LYS A 43 -14.10 -20.04 -52.85
CA LYS A 43 -13.73 -21.38 -52.34
C LYS A 43 -12.58 -22.00 -53.16
N ASN A 44 -11.69 -22.78 -52.52
CA ASN A 44 -11.36 -24.21 -52.76
C ASN A 44 -9.88 -24.60 -52.53
N ALA A 45 -9.68 -25.57 -51.61
CA ALA A 45 -8.93 -26.86 -51.69
C ALA A 45 -7.62 -26.92 -52.53
N ASN A 46 -6.50 -27.60 -52.17
CA ASN A 46 -6.36 -28.94 -51.58
C ASN A 46 -4.88 -29.29 -51.20
N THR A 47 -4.72 -30.13 -50.15
CA THR A 47 -3.73 -31.23 -49.94
C THR A 47 -2.20 -31.05 -50.05
N SER A 48 -1.48 -31.37 -48.95
CA SER A 48 -0.61 -32.57 -48.84
C SER A 48 0.04 -32.70 -47.44
N LYS A 49 0.06 -33.93 -46.89
CA LYS A 49 0.84 -34.36 -45.71
C LYS A 49 2.13 -35.07 -46.21
N PRO A 50 3.21 -35.13 -45.42
CA PRO A 50 3.44 -36.30 -44.54
C PRO A 50 4.04 -35.99 -43.14
N ARG A 51 3.80 -36.90 -42.19
CA ARG A 51 4.43 -37.10 -40.85
C ARG A 51 5.39 -38.32 -40.99
N PRO A 52 6.13 -38.85 -39.98
CA PRO A 52 6.38 -38.40 -38.59
C PRO A 52 7.84 -38.61 -38.07
N SER A 53 8.15 -38.16 -36.84
CA SER A 53 8.97 -38.93 -35.90
C SER A 53 8.65 -38.55 -34.45
N ASN A 54 8.59 -39.58 -33.60
CA ASN A 54 8.05 -39.63 -32.24
C ASN A 54 9.15 -39.44 -31.19
N VAL A 55 8.84 -38.87 -30.02
CA VAL A 55 9.11 -39.46 -28.69
C VAL A 55 8.02 -39.01 -27.68
N THR A 56 7.35 -40.03 -27.12
CA THR A 56 6.43 -40.20 -25.95
C THR A 56 6.39 -39.09 -24.88
N ALA A 57 5.27 -38.56 -24.35
CA ALA A 57 3.94 -39.06 -23.89
C ALA A 57 3.94 -39.80 -22.53
N PHE A 58 3.40 -39.15 -21.49
CA PHE A 58 2.63 -39.65 -20.33
C PHE A 58 2.17 -38.40 -19.52
N GLY A 59 0.92 -38.16 -19.12
CA GLY A 59 -0.34 -38.85 -19.31
C GLY A 59 -1.49 -37.84 -19.12
N THR A 60 -2.55 -38.06 -19.87
CA THR A 60 -3.86 -37.43 -19.74
C THR A 60 -4.56 -37.90 -18.47
N ASP A 61 -5.16 -36.99 -17.71
CA ASP A 61 -6.42 -37.27 -17.03
C ASP A 61 -7.31 -36.03 -16.95
N THR A 62 -8.46 -36.17 -17.61
CA THR A 62 -9.64 -35.31 -17.54
C THR A 62 -10.65 -36.00 -16.63
N SER A 63 -10.98 -35.45 -15.46
CA SER A 63 -12.32 -35.51 -14.83
C SER A 63 -12.29 -35.00 -13.38
N ASN A 64 -13.45 -34.46 -12.95
CA ASN A 64 -13.89 -34.12 -11.58
C ASN A 64 -13.57 -32.73 -11.03
N TYR A 65 -14.33 -31.75 -11.53
CA TYR A 65 -14.78 -30.61 -10.72
C TYR A 65 -15.97 -31.02 -9.84
N ASP A 66 -15.70 -31.85 -8.84
CA ASP A 66 -16.57 -32.02 -7.67
C ASP A 66 -15.67 -31.86 -6.45
N ALA A 67 -15.57 -30.63 -5.94
CA ALA A 67 -15.02 -30.39 -4.61
C ALA A 67 -16.16 -30.60 -3.60
N ASP A 68 -16.17 -31.79 -3.01
CA ASP A 68 -16.82 -32.11 -1.74
C ASP A 68 -16.27 -31.19 -0.63
N PRO A 69 -17.09 -30.59 0.26
CA PRO A 69 -16.60 -29.75 1.33
C PRO A 69 -16.08 -30.64 2.46
N GLY A 70 -14.82 -31.06 2.36
CA GLY A 70 -14.17 -31.93 3.33
C GLY A 70 -12.68 -31.68 3.45
N THR A 71 -12.25 -31.34 4.66
CA THR A 71 -10.88 -31.34 5.21
C THR A 71 -9.87 -30.32 4.69
N TYR A 72 -9.91 -29.11 5.29
CA TYR A 72 -8.71 -28.33 5.60
C TYR A 72 -8.93 -27.64 6.96
N ASP A 73 -8.13 -28.03 7.96
CA ASP A 73 -8.26 -27.59 9.34
C ASP A 73 -7.71 -26.17 9.55
N THR A 74 -8.56 -25.27 10.04
CA THR A 74 -8.18 -24.14 10.89
C THR A 74 -9.37 -23.90 11.83
N GLU A 75 -9.29 -24.45 13.04
CA GLU A 75 -10.45 -24.66 13.93
C GLU A 75 -11.20 -23.38 14.34
N ALA A 76 -10.54 -22.22 14.34
CA ALA A 76 -11.13 -20.94 14.75
C ALA A 76 -12.18 -20.40 13.76
N ASN A 77 -11.97 -20.55 12.44
CA ASN A 77 -12.92 -20.12 11.42
C ASN A 77 -13.95 -21.20 11.05
N SER A 78 -13.94 -22.35 11.74
CA SER A 78 -14.85 -23.45 11.41
C SER A 78 -16.24 -23.31 12.04
N THR A 79 -16.39 -22.74 13.24
CA THR A 79 -17.69 -22.80 13.94
C THR A 79 -18.74 -21.85 13.36
N TYR A 80 -18.37 -20.60 13.07
CA TYR A 80 -19.26 -19.64 12.42
C TYR A 80 -19.59 -20.07 10.99
N ALA A 81 -18.58 -20.42 10.18
CA ALA A 81 -18.79 -20.90 8.82
C ALA A 81 -19.67 -22.16 8.76
N LYS A 82 -19.46 -23.14 9.66
CA LYS A 82 -20.32 -24.32 9.78
C LYS A 82 -21.77 -23.94 10.04
N ARG A 83 -22.04 -23.00 10.95
CA ARG A 83 -23.41 -22.52 11.23
C ARG A 83 -24.07 -21.89 10.01
N ILE A 84 -23.33 -21.07 9.25
CA ILE A 84 -23.81 -20.46 8.01
C ILE A 84 -24.19 -21.55 7.00
N TYR A 85 -23.28 -22.50 6.72
CA TYR A 85 -23.55 -23.57 5.75
C TYR A 85 -24.66 -24.52 6.20
N GLU A 86 -24.72 -24.87 7.48
CA GLU A 86 -25.78 -25.68 8.09
C GLU A 86 -27.15 -25.03 7.89
N GLN A 87 -27.26 -23.72 8.14
CA GLN A 87 -28.50 -22.98 7.97
C GLN A 87 -28.93 -22.92 6.50
N LEU A 88 -28.00 -22.62 5.58
CA LEU A 88 -28.31 -22.61 4.15
C LEU A 88 -28.73 -24.00 3.65
N ARG A 89 -28.11 -25.07 4.15
CA ARG A 89 -28.48 -26.46 3.85
C ARG A 89 -29.87 -26.80 4.39
N LYS A 90 -30.19 -26.39 5.62
CA LYS A 90 -31.51 -26.58 6.26
C LYS A 90 -32.62 -25.93 5.43
N ASP A 91 -32.36 -24.75 4.88
CA ASP A 91 -33.32 -24.02 4.04
C ASP A 91 -33.26 -24.43 2.55
N ARG A 92 -32.46 -25.44 2.21
CA ARG A 92 -32.27 -25.98 0.84
C ARG A 92 -31.78 -24.92 -0.15
N ILE A 93 -30.93 -23.99 0.31
CA ILE A 93 -30.33 -22.93 -0.47
C ILE A 93 -28.92 -23.38 -0.89
N LEU A 94 -28.83 -23.99 -2.07
CA LEU A 94 -27.58 -24.50 -2.63
C LEU A 94 -26.96 -23.51 -3.62
N PRO A 95 -25.62 -23.36 -3.62
CA PRO A 95 -24.93 -22.50 -4.59
C PRO A 95 -25.13 -23.04 -6.02
N PRO A 96 -25.30 -22.15 -7.02
CA PRO A 96 -25.43 -22.58 -8.40
C PRO A 96 -24.10 -23.15 -8.93
N LYS A 97 -24.17 -24.08 -9.90
CA LYS A 97 -22.97 -24.69 -10.50
C LYS A 97 -22.35 -23.78 -11.56
N TRP A 98 -21.03 -23.66 -11.53
CA TRP A 98 -20.26 -22.91 -12.53
C TRP A 98 -20.42 -23.51 -13.94
N PRO A 99 -20.44 -22.66 -15.00
CA PRO A 99 -20.29 -23.12 -16.38
C PRO A 99 -18.92 -23.76 -16.62
N SER A 100 -18.82 -24.66 -17.61
CA SER A 100 -17.59 -25.43 -17.89
C SER A 100 -16.38 -24.58 -18.28
N ASP A 101 -16.58 -23.47 -19.00
CA ASP A 101 -15.51 -22.59 -19.45
C ASP A 101 -15.89 -21.11 -19.25
N PRO A 102 -15.82 -20.62 -18.00
CA PRO A 102 -16.37 -19.31 -17.62
C PRO A 102 -15.54 -18.14 -18.16
N GLY A 103 -14.25 -18.34 -18.46
CA GLY A 103 -13.37 -17.30 -19.01
C GLY A 103 -13.54 -17.10 -20.52
N ASN A 104 -14.06 -18.10 -21.24
CA ASN A 104 -14.18 -18.03 -22.69
C ASN A 104 -15.32 -17.11 -23.14
N PRO A 105 -15.08 -16.17 -24.07
CA PRO A 105 -16.12 -15.31 -24.65
C PRO A 105 -17.30 -16.06 -25.25
N ALA A 106 -17.11 -17.30 -25.73
CA ALA A 106 -18.19 -18.16 -26.22
C ALA A 106 -19.22 -18.49 -25.13
N SER A 107 -18.80 -18.53 -23.87
CA SER A 107 -19.65 -18.82 -22.71
C SER A 107 -20.38 -17.60 -22.17
N LYS A 108 -20.31 -16.43 -22.83
CA LYS A 108 -20.93 -15.17 -22.37
C LYS A 108 -22.41 -15.32 -22.02
N GLY A 109 -23.19 -16.03 -22.85
CA GLY A 109 -24.61 -16.27 -22.59
C GLY A 109 -24.86 -17.14 -21.35
N ALA A 110 -24.03 -18.17 -21.16
CA ALA A 110 -24.10 -19.02 -19.97
C ALA A 110 -23.70 -18.26 -18.70
N MET A 111 -22.66 -17.41 -18.78
CA MET A 111 -22.23 -16.56 -17.67
C MET A 111 -23.26 -15.51 -17.27
N ALA A 112 -23.95 -14.89 -18.23
CA ALA A 112 -25.04 -13.95 -17.94
C ALA A 112 -26.19 -14.62 -17.18
N LYS A 113 -26.64 -15.80 -17.64
CA LYS A 113 -27.63 -16.61 -16.93
C LYS A 113 -27.15 -17.04 -15.54
N TYR A 114 -25.88 -17.43 -15.44
CA TYR A 114 -25.26 -17.82 -14.18
C TYR A 114 -25.23 -16.67 -13.17
N ARG A 115 -24.93 -15.44 -13.61
CA ARG A 115 -24.99 -14.22 -12.79
C ARG A 115 -26.39 -13.97 -12.23
N GLU A 116 -27.43 -14.11 -13.04
CA GLU A 116 -28.82 -13.95 -12.58
C GLU A 116 -29.20 -15.01 -11.54
N THR A 117 -28.86 -16.28 -11.80
CA THR A 117 -29.12 -17.36 -10.82
C THR A 117 -28.33 -17.17 -9.52
N SER A 118 -27.11 -16.64 -9.62
CA SER A 118 -26.26 -16.34 -8.46
C SER A 118 -26.78 -15.16 -7.66
N LYS A 119 -27.33 -14.14 -8.33
CA LYS A 119 -28.02 -13.04 -7.65
C LYS A 119 -29.24 -13.55 -6.87
N SER A 120 -30.10 -14.35 -7.51
CA SER A 120 -31.26 -14.95 -6.82
C SER A 120 -30.87 -15.88 -5.67
N TYR A 121 -29.76 -16.63 -5.79
CA TYR A 121 -29.20 -17.41 -4.69
C TYR A 121 -28.82 -16.52 -3.51
N ARG A 122 -28.15 -15.39 -3.76
CA ARG A 122 -27.72 -14.45 -2.71
C ARG A 122 -28.89 -13.78 -2.01
N ASP A 123 -29.91 -13.37 -2.76
CA ASP A 123 -31.11 -12.76 -2.17
C ASP A 123 -31.80 -13.74 -1.20
N ARG A 124 -31.91 -15.02 -1.59
CA ARG A 124 -32.42 -16.09 -0.72
C ARG A 124 -31.51 -16.37 0.47
N ALA A 125 -30.20 -16.46 0.24
CA ALA A 125 -29.22 -16.70 1.30
C ALA A 125 -29.26 -15.58 2.35
N ARG A 126 -29.31 -14.32 1.92
CA ARG A 126 -29.45 -13.17 2.81
C ARG A 126 -30.71 -13.27 3.67
N ALA A 127 -31.86 -13.49 3.05
CA ALA A 127 -33.13 -13.62 3.77
C ALA A 127 -33.10 -14.75 4.81
N SER A 128 -32.53 -15.90 4.45
CA SER A 128 -32.34 -17.05 5.35
C SER A 128 -31.44 -16.72 6.54
N LEU A 129 -30.26 -16.12 6.29
CA LEU A 129 -29.30 -15.79 7.33
C LEU A 129 -29.80 -14.66 8.26
N MET A 130 -30.52 -13.69 7.73
CA MET A 130 -31.20 -12.65 8.53
C MET A 130 -32.29 -13.26 9.42
N ALA A 131 -33.12 -14.15 8.86
CA ALA A 131 -34.17 -14.83 9.62
C ALA A 131 -33.61 -15.73 10.74
N ALA A 132 -32.44 -16.33 10.49
CA ALA A 132 -31.72 -17.14 11.48
C ALA A 132 -30.93 -16.31 12.51
N GLY A 133 -30.87 -14.98 12.36
CA GLY A 133 -30.09 -14.11 13.26
C GLY A 133 -28.58 -14.35 13.18
N LEU A 134 -28.07 -14.80 12.02
CA LEU A 134 -26.64 -15.01 11.78
C LEU A 134 -25.95 -13.80 11.13
N ILE A 135 -26.74 -12.88 10.58
CA ILE A 135 -26.32 -11.57 10.08
C ILE A 135 -27.32 -10.50 10.50
N ASP A 136 -26.87 -9.27 10.62
CA ASP A 136 -27.73 -8.15 10.98
C ASP A 136 -28.63 -7.70 9.82
N ASP A 137 -29.82 -7.22 10.20
CA ASP A 137 -30.81 -6.65 9.28
C ASP A 137 -30.52 -5.15 9.12
N PRO A 138 -30.12 -4.67 7.92
CA PRO A 138 -29.72 -3.28 7.72
C PRO A 138 -30.86 -2.28 7.97
N ASP A 139 -32.12 -2.70 7.87
CA ASP A 139 -33.29 -1.84 8.08
C ASP A 139 -33.68 -1.74 9.55
N LYS A 140 -33.09 -2.56 10.43
CA LYS A 140 -33.39 -2.59 11.87
C LYS A 140 -32.18 -2.11 12.68
N PRO A 141 -32.15 -0.82 13.10
CA PRO A 141 -31.06 -0.33 13.94
C PRO A 141 -31.04 -1.07 15.27
N LYS A 142 -29.86 -1.57 15.64
CA LYS A 142 -29.58 -2.22 16.93
C LYS A 142 -28.55 -1.41 17.72
N ARG A 143 -28.51 -1.65 19.03
CA ARG A 143 -27.44 -1.12 19.88
C ARG A 143 -26.16 -1.91 19.63
N LEU A 144 -25.01 -1.26 19.78
CA LEU A 144 -23.70 -1.88 19.56
C LEU A 144 -23.47 -3.14 20.41
N GLU A 145 -24.04 -3.20 21.62
CA GLU A 145 -23.95 -4.37 22.51
C GLU A 145 -24.81 -5.56 22.07
N ASP A 146 -25.80 -5.33 21.20
CA ASP A 146 -26.69 -6.35 20.63
C ASP A 146 -26.28 -6.73 19.20
N ALA A 147 -25.12 -6.27 18.73
CA ALA A 147 -24.60 -6.55 17.40
C ALA A 147 -24.21 -8.02 17.26
N ILE A 148 -24.48 -8.61 16.09
CA ILE A 148 -24.10 -10.00 15.82
C ILE A 148 -22.63 -10.03 15.38
N ASP A 149 -21.87 -10.95 15.95
CA ASP A 149 -20.50 -11.22 15.50
C ASP A 149 -20.50 -11.63 14.02
N PHE A 150 -19.87 -10.83 13.19
CA PHE A 150 -19.71 -11.08 11.76
C PHE A 150 -18.30 -11.58 11.48
N LYS A 151 -18.19 -12.62 10.64
CA LYS A 151 -16.92 -13.12 10.12
C LYS A 151 -17.03 -13.47 8.64
N GLY A 152 -15.93 -13.26 7.92
CA GLY A 152 -15.78 -13.71 6.54
C GLY A 152 -15.55 -15.21 6.44
N ILE A 153 -16.23 -15.87 5.49
CA ILE A 153 -16.15 -17.33 5.27
C ILE A 153 -15.66 -17.70 3.87
N CYS A 154 -15.27 -16.72 3.05
CA CYS A 154 -14.70 -17.00 1.74
C CYS A 154 -13.27 -17.52 1.90
N GLU A 155 -13.03 -18.77 1.48
CA GLU A 155 -11.70 -19.41 1.50
C GLU A 155 -10.87 -19.16 0.22
N ASP A 156 -11.50 -18.64 -0.83
CA ASP A 156 -10.86 -18.23 -2.08
C ASP A 156 -10.23 -16.82 -1.97
N MET A 157 -9.28 -16.51 -2.86
CA MET A 157 -8.72 -15.15 -3.00
C MET A 157 -9.72 -14.10 -3.49
N CYS A 158 -10.83 -14.53 -4.10
CA CYS A 158 -11.91 -13.66 -4.56
C CYS A 158 -13.27 -14.36 -4.37
N PRO A 159 -14.28 -13.68 -3.79
CA PRO A 159 -15.63 -14.22 -3.67
C PRO A 159 -16.24 -14.62 -5.02
N ASN A 160 -16.98 -15.73 -5.04
CA ASN A 160 -17.58 -16.26 -6.26
C ASN A 160 -18.46 -15.24 -7.00
N PHE A 161 -19.30 -14.49 -6.28
CA PHE A 161 -20.18 -13.51 -6.93
C PHE A 161 -19.41 -12.36 -7.58
N GLU A 162 -18.30 -11.94 -6.98
CA GLU A 162 -17.44 -10.93 -7.59
C GLU A 162 -16.75 -11.47 -8.84
N LYS A 163 -16.20 -12.70 -8.78
CA LYS A 163 -15.63 -13.39 -9.96
C LYS A 163 -16.62 -13.39 -11.12
N ILE A 164 -17.87 -13.82 -10.86
CA ILE A 164 -18.95 -13.86 -11.86
C ILE A 164 -19.21 -12.47 -12.44
N THR A 165 -19.37 -11.47 -11.56
CA THR A 165 -19.69 -10.10 -11.95
C THR A 165 -18.60 -9.52 -12.84
N ARG A 166 -17.33 -9.60 -12.42
CA ARG A 166 -16.19 -9.07 -13.18
C ARG A 166 -15.99 -9.78 -14.52
N ILE A 167 -16.20 -11.09 -14.59
CA ILE A 167 -16.16 -11.83 -15.87
C ILE A 167 -17.28 -11.34 -16.80
N THR A 168 -18.51 -11.20 -16.30
CA THR A 168 -19.66 -10.77 -17.13
C THR A 168 -19.57 -9.32 -17.59
N GLU A 169 -18.94 -8.46 -16.79
CA GLU A 169 -18.80 -7.02 -17.05
C GLU A 169 -17.48 -6.67 -17.75
N PHE A 170 -16.65 -7.68 -18.06
CA PHE A 170 -15.33 -7.52 -18.68
C PHE A 170 -14.34 -6.67 -17.87
N ASP A 171 -14.49 -6.63 -16.53
CA ASP A 171 -13.63 -5.92 -15.56
C ASP A 171 -12.61 -6.87 -14.88
N VAL A 172 -11.98 -7.74 -15.67
CA VAL A 172 -10.92 -8.65 -15.20
C VAL A 172 -9.57 -8.05 -15.56
N GLN A 173 -8.70 -7.92 -14.56
CA GLN A 173 -7.37 -7.31 -14.72
C GLN A 173 -6.40 -8.25 -15.44
N HIS A 174 -5.33 -7.70 -16.02
CA HIS A 174 -4.39 -8.50 -16.82
C HIS A 174 -3.73 -9.63 -16.00
N ALA A 175 -3.34 -9.34 -14.75
CA ALA A 175 -2.78 -10.32 -13.82
C ALA A 175 -3.69 -11.53 -13.52
N GLU A 176 -4.98 -11.40 -13.79
CA GLU A 176 -6.00 -12.43 -13.52
C GLU A 176 -6.38 -13.23 -14.78
N LYS A 177 -5.68 -12.96 -15.90
CA LYS A 177 -5.92 -13.59 -17.20
C LYS A 177 -4.79 -14.55 -17.55
N ASP A 178 -5.13 -15.51 -18.41
CA ASP A 178 -4.15 -16.36 -19.06
C ASP A 178 -3.31 -15.56 -20.06
N SER A 179 -2.00 -15.76 -20.07
CA SER A 179 -1.08 -14.98 -20.88
C SER A 179 -1.20 -15.24 -22.39
N GLN A 180 -1.71 -16.41 -22.79
CA GLN A 180 -1.83 -16.80 -24.20
C GLN A 180 -3.20 -16.43 -24.77
N THR A 181 -4.26 -16.69 -24.01
CA THR A 181 -5.66 -16.52 -24.47
C THR A 181 -6.28 -15.19 -24.04
N SER A 182 -5.70 -14.51 -23.04
CA SER A 182 -6.29 -13.32 -22.38
C SER A 182 -7.65 -13.60 -21.71
N PHE A 183 -8.00 -14.87 -21.51
CA PHE A 183 -9.24 -15.26 -20.85
C PHE A 183 -9.08 -15.19 -19.33
N PRO A 184 -10.11 -14.77 -18.58
CA PRO A 184 -10.11 -14.82 -17.12
C PRO A 184 -9.82 -16.22 -16.57
N VAL A 185 -8.89 -16.31 -15.61
CA VAL A 185 -8.56 -17.55 -14.89
C VAL A 185 -9.08 -17.45 -13.47
N ILE A 186 -10.12 -18.22 -13.14
CA ILE A 186 -10.82 -18.16 -11.84
C ILE A 186 -9.88 -18.26 -10.64
N SER A 187 -8.87 -19.14 -10.70
CA SER A 187 -7.92 -19.36 -9.61
C SER A 187 -6.95 -18.20 -9.41
N LYS A 188 -6.76 -17.32 -10.41
CA LYS A 188 -5.90 -16.13 -10.32
C LYS A 188 -6.65 -14.86 -9.92
N MET A 189 -7.99 -14.92 -9.87
CA MET A 189 -8.80 -13.73 -9.54
C MET A 189 -8.67 -13.40 -8.06
N VAL A 190 -8.32 -12.15 -7.75
CA VAL A 190 -8.20 -11.64 -6.38
C VAL A 190 -9.23 -10.54 -6.16
N LYS A 191 -9.83 -10.50 -4.96
CA LYS A 191 -10.89 -9.55 -4.58
C LYS A 191 -10.46 -8.10 -4.80
N LYS A 192 -11.19 -7.36 -5.64
CA LYS A 192 -10.96 -5.93 -5.92
C LYS A 192 -11.49 -5.07 -4.76
N LEU A 193 -10.88 -3.90 -4.52
CA LEU A 193 -11.38 -2.98 -3.51
C LEU A 193 -12.77 -2.45 -3.90
N ALA A 194 -13.78 -2.75 -3.07
CA ALA A 194 -15.10 -2.17 -3.22
C ALA A 194 -15.08 -0.69 -2.83
N ARG A 195 -15.55 0.19 -3.72
CA ARG A 195 -15.76 1.61 -3.39
C ARG A 195 -17.01 1.74 -2.55
N SER A 196 -16.92 2.36 -1.39
CA SER A 196 -18.08 2.74 -0.58
C SER A 196 -18.96 3.69 -1.39
N ALA A 197 -20.12 3.22 -1.84
CA ALA A 197 -21.13 4.05 -2.47
C ALA A 197 -22.38 4.06 -1.58
N ALA A 198 -23.08 5.20 -1.55
CA ALA A 198 -24.34 5.31 -0.81
C ALA A 198 -25.33 4.24 -1.29
N GLY A 199 -25.90 3.48 -0.35
CA GLY A 199 -26.82 2.38 -0.66
C GLY A 199 -26.15 1.06 -1.04
N GLN A 200 -24.84 0.90 -0.84
CA GLN A 200 -24.21 -0.42 -0.90
C GLN A 200 -24.77 -1.32 0.20
N GLU A 201 -25.25 -2.49 -0.21
CA GLU A 201 -25.81 -3.48 0.69
C GLU A 201 -24.72 -4.08 1.56
N ALA A 202 -25.03 -4.38 2.82
CA ALA A 202 -24.09 -5.04 3.71
C ALA A 202 -23.61 -6.36 3.09
N PRO A 203 -22.29 -6.65 3.15
CA PRO A 203 -21.74 -7.86 2.56
C PRO A 203 -22.28 -9.10 3.26
N LEU A 204 -22.47 -10.18 2.51
CA LEU A 204 -22.70 -11.49 3.10
C LEU A 204 -21.38 -12.04 3.65
N PRO A 205 -21.42 -12.98 4.61
CA PRO A 205 -20.21 -13.66 5.09
C PRO A 205 -19.36 -14.25 3.96
N MET A 206 -19.99 -14.77 2.90
CA MET A 206 -19.32 -15.33 1.72
C MET A 206 -18.70 -14.28 0.78
N ASP A 207 -18.94 -12.99 1.02
CA ASP A 207 -18.31 -11.89 0.29
C ASP A 207 -17.03 -11.41 0.96
N VAL A 208 -16.78 -11.81 2.21
CA VAL A 208 -15.60 -11.41 2.98
C VAL A 208 -14.70 -12.63 3.14
N ARG A 209 -13.42 -12.44 2.87
CA ARG A 209 -12.43 -13.51 3.04
C ARG A 209 -12.20 -13.81 4.52
N SER A 210 -12.09 -15.11 4.78
CA SER A 210 -11.52 -15.70 5.98
C SER A 210 -10.12 -15.12 6.28
N THR A 211 -9.71 -14.99 7.54
CA THR A 211 -8.36 -14.47 7.87
C THR A 211 -7.24 -15.33 7.28
N ALA A 212 -7.42 -16.65 7.31
CA ALA A 212 -6.50 -17.59 6.68
C ALA A 212 -6.45 -17.39 5.16
N ALA A 213 -7.59 -17.13 4.52
CA ALA A 213 -7.64 -16.82 3.09
C ALA A 213 -7.02 -15.45 2.76
N LEU A 214 -7.15 -14.46 3.65
CA LEU A 214 -6.50 -13.15 3.50
C LEU A 214 -4.98 -13.29 3.52
N ARG A 215 -4.43 -14.08 4.45
CA ARG A 215 -3.01 -14.41 4.50
C ARG A 215 -2.54 -15.11 3.24
N ARG A 216 -3.18 -16.23 2.86
CA ARG A 216 -2.83 -16.96 1.62
C ARG A 216 -2.93 -16.08 0.37
N THR A 217 -3.90 -15.14 0.34
CA THR A 217 -4.01 -14.19 -0.76
C THR A 217 -2.80 -13.26 -0.79
N LEU A 218 -2.38 -12.73 0.36
CA LEU A 218 -1.23 -11.85 0.43
C LEU A 218 0.05 -12.57 0.02
N ASP A 219 0.23 -13.81 0.51
CA ASP A 219 1.36 -14.66 0.14
C ASP A 219 1.38 -14.89 -1.38
N TYR A 220 0.25 -15.23 -2.02
CA TYR A 220 0.17 -15.32 -3.49
C TYR A 220 0.54 -14.00 -4.20
N LEU A 221 0.06 -12.86 -3.69
CA LEU A 221 0.34 -11.56 -4.32
C LEU A 221 1.82 -11.20 -4.26
N VAL A 222 2.51 -11.55 -3.18
CA VAL A 222 3.90 -11.17 -2.92
C VAL A 222 4.87 -12.22 -3.47
N ASP A 223 4.63 -13.50 -3.20
CA ASP A 223 5.56 -14.59 -3.50
C ASP A 223 5.40 -15.14 -4.91
N ASP A 224 4.15 -15.30 -5.38
CA ASP A 224 3.87 -15.95 -6.67
C ASP A 224 3.66 -14.95 -7.81
N LEU A 225 2.90 -13.87 -7.56
CA LEU A 225 2.49 -12.94 -8.61
C LEU A 225 3.53 -11.86 -8.87
N LEU A 226 4.07 -11.25 -7.81
CA LEU A 226 5.09 -10.22 -7.94
C LEU A 226 6.43 -10.86 -8.30
N GLU A 227 6.88 -11.88 -7.56
CA GLU A 227 8.08 -12.72 -7.77
C GLU A 227 9.43 -11.96 -7.77
N ASP A 228 9.52 -10.87 -8.52
CA ASP A 228 10.71 -10.05 -8.76
C ASP A 228 10.39 -8.55 -8.67
N GLU A 229 11.41 -7.74 -8.33
CA GLU A 229 11.38 -6.27 -8.30
C GLU A 229 11.03 -5.69 -9.68
N ASP A 230 11.52 -6.30 -10.76
CA ASP A 230 11.31 -5.82 -12.14
C ASP A 230 9.83 -5.85 -12.56
N ASN A 231 9.00 -6.68 -11.91
CA ASN A 231 7.56 -6.74 -12.15
C ASN A 231 6.79 -5.66 -11.40
N LEU A 232 7.39 -5.02 -10.38
CA LEU A 232 6.71 -4.06 -9.52
C LEU A 232 6.12 -2.87 -10.28
N PRO A 233 6.81 -2.21 -11.24
CA PRO A 233 6.24 -1.06 -11.95
C PRO A 233 4.97 -1.42 -12.74
N ILE A 234 4.89 -2.65 -13.24
CA ILE A 234 3.74 -3.15 -14.02
C ILE A 234 2.59 -3.58 -13.10
N LEU A 235 2.92 -4.23 -11.97
CA LEU A 235 1.94 -4.81 -11.05
C LEU A 235 1.50 -3.88 -9.92
N HIS A 236 2.22 -2.78 -9.67
CA HIS A 236 2.00 -1.92 -8.51
C HIS A 236 0.54 -1.48 -8.39
N GLY A 237 -0.06 -0.93 -9.44
CA GLY A 237 -1.46 -0.48 -9.39
C GLY A 237 -2.45 -1.61 -9.06
N TYR A 238 -2.17 -2.84 -9.50
CA TYR A 238 -2.97 -4.02 -9.15
C TYR A 238 -2.78 -4.40 -7.68
N LEU A 239 -1.53 -4.55 -7.24
CA LEU A 239 -1.18 -4.93 -5.87
C LEU A 239 -1.69 -3.90 -4.87
N TRP A 240 -1.52 -2.62 -5.18
CA TRP A 240 -2.01 -1.48 -4.40
C TRP A 240 -3.53 -1.54 -4.14
N ASP A 241 -4.32 -1.91 -5.15
CA ASP A 241 -5.77 -2.11 -4.97
C ASP A 241 -6.07 -3.35 -4.11
N ARG A 242 -5.37 -4.47 -4.36
CA ARG A 242 -5.64 -5.75 -3.69
C ARG A 242 -5.20 -5.77 -2.22
N THR A 243 -4.09 -5.15 -1.86
CA THR A 243 -3.65 -5.01 -0.46
C THR A 243 -4.63 -4.15 0.34
N ARG A 244 -5.20 -3.10 -0.27
CA ARG A 244 -6.30 -2.32 0.35
C ARG A 244 -7.56 -3.15 0.53
N ALA A 245 -7.91 -3.99 -0.43
CA ALA A 245 -9.04 -4.91 -0.30
C ALA A 245 -8.83 -5.94 0.83
N ILE A 246 -7.59 -6.43 1.02
CA ILE A 246 -7.23 -7.32 2.13
C ILE A 246 -7.42 -6.59 3.47
N ARG A 247 -6.88 -5.38 3.62
CA ARG A 247 -7.06 -4.57 4.83
C ARG A 247 -8.52 -4.26 5.12
N ARG A 248 -9.32 -3.96 4.09
CA ARG A 248 -10.77 -3.72 4.20
C ARG A 248 -11.51 -4.96 4.73
N ASP A 249 -11.12 -6.14 4.29
CA ASP A 249 -11.77 -7.38 4.74
C ASP A 249 -11.54 -7.68 6.22
N PHE A 250 -10.37 -7.35 6.77
CA PHE A 250 -10.12 -7.47 8.21
C PHE A 250 -11.08 -6.63 9.07
N ILE A 251 -11.52 -5.47 8.58
CA ILE A 251 -12.45 -4.59 9.31
C ILE A 251 -13.80 -5.27 9.58
N PHE A 252 -14.22 -6.20 8.71
CA PHE A 252 -15.51 -6.88 8.87
C PHE A 252 -15.48 -7.96 9.95
N HIS A 253 -14.31 -8.46 10.37
CA HIS A 253 -14.24 -9.50 11.40
C HIS A 253 -14.44 -8.86 12.78
N SER A 254 -15.68 -8.87 13.28
CA SER A 254 -16.08 -8.19 14.51
C SER A 254 -15.37 -8.71 15.76
N SER A 255 -14.99 -9.98 15.75
CA SER A 255 -14.23 -10.62 16.81
C SER A 255 -13.16 -11.53 16.20
N MET A 256 -11.95 -11.53 16.76
CA MET A 256 -10.84 -12.35 16.30
C MET A 256 -10.20 -13.09 17.47
N GLY A 257 -9.99 -14.39 17.28
CA GLY A 257 -9.19 -15.22 18.17
C GLY A 257 -7.69 -15.05 17.91
N ALA A 258 -6.87 -15.72 18.72
CA ALA A 258 -5.42 -15.57 18.70
C ALA A 258 -4.77 -15.80 17.33
N GLU A 259 -5.12 -16.89 16.64
CA GLU A 259 -4.55 -17.19 15.31
C GLU A 259 -5.04 -16.21 14.23
N GLU A 260 -6.30 -15.78 14.30
CA GLU A 260 -6.88 -14.79 13.38
C GLU A 260 -6.18 -13.43 13.53
N MET A 261 -5.86 -13.03 14.76
CA MET A 261 -5.08 -11.82 15.06
C MET A 261 -3.65 -11.92 14.55
N LYS A 262 -2.99 -13.08 14.67
CA LYS A 262 -1.66 -13.30 14.10
C LYS A 262 -1.66 -13.13 12.59
N ASP A 263 -2.66 -13.67 11.90
CA ASP A 263 -2.82 -13.48 10.46
C ASP A 263 -3.04 -12.01 10.10
N GLN A 264 -3.84 -11.28 10.89
CA GLN A 264 -4.06 -9.84 10.70
C GLN A 264 -2.77 -9.04 10.86
N VAL A 265 -2.02 -9.26 11.93
CA VAL A 265 -0.75 -8.61 12.20
C VAL A 265 0.23 -8.89 11.07
N TYR A 266 0.45 -10.16 10.71
CA TYR A 266 1.32 -10.55 9.59
C TYR A 266 0.96 -9.85 8.28
N CYS A 267 -0.34 -9.79 7.94
CA CYS A 267 -0.78 -9.13 6.73
C CYS A 267 -0.50 -7.62 6.76
N LEU A 268 -0.79 -6.96 7.87
CA LEU A 268 -0.60 -5.51 8.02
C LEU A 268 0.89 -5.12 8.01
N GLU A 269 1.74 -5.91 8.66
CA GLU A 269 3.20 -5.77 8.64
C GLU A 269 3.72 -5.85 7.20
N THR A 270 3.36 -6.92 6.49
CA THR A 270 3.81 -7.16 5.11
C THR A 270 3.32 -6.08 4.16
N ILE A 271 2.06 -5.63 4.30
CA ILE A 271 1.50 -4.54 3.49
C ILE A 271 2.19 -3.20 3.76
N ALA A 272 2.54 -2.89 5.02
CA ALA A 272 3.30 -1.69 5.34
C ALA A 272 4.69 -1.72 4.71
N ARG A 273 5.39 -2.87 4.77
CA ARG A 273 6.68 -3.03 4.09
C ARG A 273 6.56 -2.94 2.56
N PHE A 274 5.49 -3.49 1.98
CA PHE A 274 5.19 -3.36 0.55
C PHE A 274 5.04 -1.89 0.14
N HIS A 275 4.25 -1.10 0.87
CA HIS A 275 4.02 0.30 0.53
C HIS A 275 5.28 1.15 0.62
N VAL A 276 6.05 1.04 1.72
CA VAL A 276 7.28 1.85 1.88
C VAL A 276 8.37 1.45 0.88
N THR A 277 8.45 0.17 0.53
CA THR A 277 9.41 -0.32 -0.48
C THR A 277 8.98 0.11 -1.88
N SER A 278 7.68 0.04 -2.19
CA SER A 278 7.15 0.55 -3.46
C SER A 278 7.39 2.04 -3.62
N LEU A 279 7.26 2.79 -2.53
CA LEU A 279 7.55 4.21 -2.48
C LEU A 279 9.00 4.50 -2.88
N HIS A 280 9.97 3.80 -2.29
CA HIS A 280 11.39 3.91 -2.66
C HIS A 280 11.64 3.55 -4.13
N LEU A 281 11.11 2.41 -4.58
CA LEU A 281 11.45 1.84 -5.88
C LEU A 281 10.80 2.58 -7.05
N LEU A 282 9.58 3.10 -6.87
CA LEU A 282 8.77 3.69 -7.94
C LEU A 282 8.80 5.21 -7.97
N SER A 283 9.36 5.89 -6.97
CA SER A 283 9.59 7.35 -7.00
C SER A 283 10.68 7.79 -7.99
N ARG A 284 11.36 6.84 -8.63
CA ARG A 284 12.49 7.08 -9.53
C ARG A 284 12.06 7.56 -10.92
N PRO A 285 12.59 8.67 -11.44
CA PRO A 285 12.19 9.21 -12.75
C PRO A 285 12.25 8.20 -13.92
N ASP A 286 13.13 7.20 -13.86
CA ASP A 286 13.29 6.19 -14.92
C ASP A 286 12.33 4.99 -14.81
N VAL A 287 11.72 4.78 -13.63
CA VAL A 287 10.89 3.60 -13.33
C VAL A 287 9.44 3.99 -12.95
N THR A 288 9.18 5.25 -12.60
CA THR A 288 7.86 5.72 -12.17
C THR A 288 6.77 5.43 -13.22
N PRO A 289 5.77 4.58 -12.89
CA PRO A 289 4.61 4.39 -13.76
C PRO A 289 3.79 5.68 -13.88
N GLU A 290 3.15 5.93 -15.03
CA GLU A 290 2.36 7.15 -15.27
C GLU A 290 1.24 7.37 -14.23
N ASP A 291 0.66 6.28 -13.74
CA ASP A 291 -0.44 6.29 -12.77
C ASP A 291 0.02 6.25 -11.29
N PHE A 292 1.33 6.24 -11.02
CA PHE A 292 1.86 6.18 -9.66
C PHE A 292 1.75 7.53 -8.96
N SER A 293 1.30 7.51 -7.70
CA SER A 293 1.18 8.70 -6.86
C SER A 293 1.79 8.45 -5.49
N GLU A 294 2.93 9.08 -5.24
CA GLU A 294 3.64 9.03 -3.95
C GLU A 294 2.75 9.47 -2.79
N GLN A 295 1.95 10.52 -3.00
CA GLN A 295 1.04 11.02 -1.98
C GLN A 295 -0.01 9.97 -1.59
N GLN A 296 -0.61 9.29 -2.58
CA GLN A 296 -1.56 8.22 -2.30
C GLN A 296 -0.88 7.06 -1.58
N GLU A 297 0.40 6.82 -1.88
CA GLU A 297 1.12 5.71 -1.31
C GLU A 297 1.57 5.95 0.13
N ILE A 298 2.03 7.16 0.43
CA ILE A 298 2.23 7.65 1.81
C ILE A 298 0.92 7.58 2.60
N GLU A 299 -0.22 7.94 2.00
CA GLU A 299 -1.52 7.85 2.65
C GLU A 299 -1.91 6.40 2.98
N GLN A 300 -1.72 5.45 2.05
CA GLN A 300 -2.02 4.05 2.32
C GLN A 300 -1.07 3.44 3.35
N LEU A 301 0.22 3.77 3.29
CA LEU A 301 1.22 3.38 4.29
C LEU A 301 0.81 3.85 5.69
N GLY A 302 0.45 5.13 5.84
CA GLY A 302 0.01 5.68 7.13
C GLY A 302 -1.25 4.99 7.66
N LYS A 303 -2.22 4.68 6.79
CA LYS A 303 -3.42 3.91 7.17
C LYS A 303 -3.07 2.49 7.60
N ALA A 304 -2.13 1.83 6.91
CA ALA A 304 -1.69 0.48 7.24
C ALA A 304 -1.00 0.45 8.61
N LEU A 305 -0.06 1.36 8.86
CA LEU A 305 0.62 1.47 10.15
C LEU A 305 -0.35 1.78 11.30
N LEU A 306 -1.29 2.71 11.11
CA LEU A 306 -2.30 2.99 12.14
C LEU A 306 -3.16 1.76 12.46
N SER A 307 -3.58 1.01 11.43
CA SER A 307 -4.33 -0.23 11.62
C SER A 307 -3.50 -1.28 12.38
N LEU A 308 -2.19 -1.34 12.10
CA LEU A 308 -1.27 -2.24 12.77
C LEU A 308 -1.05 -1.87 14.24
N MET A 309 -0.96 -0.58 14.57
CA MET A 309 -0.86 -0.14 15.96
C MET A 309 -2.09 -0.57 16.77
N HIS A 310 -3.30 -0.42 16.20
CA HIS A 310 -4.52 -0.92 16.84
C HIS A 310 -4.50 -2.45 16.98
N ALA A 311 -4.06 -3.18 15.95
CA ALA A 311 -3.96 -4.64 16.01
C ALA A 311 -2.98 -5.12 17.10
N TYR A 312 -1.86 -4.41 17.33
CA TYR A 312 -0.96 -4.70 18.44
C TYR A 312 -1.58 -4.43 19.80
N ASP A 313 -2.30 -3.32 19.95
CA ASP A 313 -2.98 -3.00 21.22
C ASP A 313 -4.06 -4.04 21.55
N ASP A 314 -4.84 -4.47 20.54
CA ASP A 314 -5.84 -5.52 20.67
C ASP A 314 -5.19 -6.89 20.99
N SER A 315 -4.08 -7.22 20.32
CA SER A 315 -3.30 -8.45 20.58
C SER A 315 -2.77 -8.47 22.01
N LYS A 316 -2.23 -7.34 22.48
CA LYS A 316 -1.74 -7.18 23.86
C LYS A 316 -2.87 -7.32 24.88
N ALA A 317 -4.06 -6.80 24.58
CA ALA A 317 -5.25 -6.97 25.44
C ALA A 317 -5.66 -8.44 25.58
N GLN A 318 -5.38 -9.28 24.57
CA GLN A 318 -5.56 -10.74 24.62
C GLN A 318 -4.34 -11.51 25.17
N GLY A 319 -3.26 -10.82 25.54
CA GLY A 319 -2.04 -11.45 26.05
C GLY A 319 -1.15 -12.08 24.97
N LEU A 320 -1.35 -11.72 23.70
CA LEU A 320 -0.52 -12.16 22.59
C LEU A 320 0.74 -11.30 22.47
N VAL A 321 1.87 -11.96 22.25
CA VAL A 321 3.15 -11.30 21.99
C VAL A 321 3.35 -11.23 20.49
N CYS A 322 3.57 -10.02 19.96
CA CYS A 322 3.87 -9.79 18.56
C CYS A 322 5.37 -9.53 18.40
N GLU A 323 6.08 -10.41 17.70
CA GLU A 323 7.55 -10.39 17.63
C GLU A 323 8.11 -9.12 16.96
N ASN A 324 7.41 -8.59 15.96
CA ASN A 324 7.87 -7.42 15.19
C ASN A 324 7.28 -6.10 15.69
N GLU A 325 6.63 -6.09 16.86
CA GLU A 325 5.99 -4.88 17.40
C GLU A 325 6.99 -3.72 17.51
N THR A 326 8.22 -4.00 17.94
CA THR A 326 9.29 -3.00 18.07
C THR A 326 9.70 -2.38 16.74
N GLU A 327 9.85 -3.20 15.69
CA GLU A 327 10.19 -2.77 14.33
C GLU A 327 9.14 -1.78 13.80
N PHE A 328 7.86 -2.13 13.85
CA PHE A 328 6.80 -1.28 13.31
C PHE A 328 6.45 -0.09 14.18
N ARG A 329 6.65 -0.17 15.49
CA ARG A 329 6.58 1.00 16.37
C ARG A 329 7.67 2.01 16.02
N ALA A 330 8.90 1.55 15.74
CA ALA A 330 9.98 2.41 15.26
C ALA A 330 9.64 3.06 13.92
N TYR A 331 9.04 2.30 12.97
CA TYR A 331 8.55 2.85 11.71
C TYR A 331 7.43 3.88 11.89
N GLN A 332 6.46 3.62 12.76
CA GLN A 332 5.38 4.57 13.04
C GLN A 332 5.91 5.87 13.64
N LEU A 333 6.90 5.79 14.53
CA LEU A 333 7.57 6.95 15.12
C LEU A 333 8.27 7.77 14.02
N LEU A 334 9.04 7.13 13.16
CA LEU A 334 9.74 7.80 12.06
C LEU A 334 8.76 8.37 11.03
N PHE A 335 7.71 7.64 10.66
CA PHE A 335 6.66 8.12 9.75
C PHE A 335 5.97 9.38 10.30
N SER A 336 5.81 9.46 11.62
CA SER A 336 5.15 10.58 12.32
C SER A 336 6.12 11.67 12.80
N ALA A 337 7.37 11.69 12.33
CA ALA A 337 8.44 12.56 12.85
C ALA A 337 8.10 14.07 12.88
N ASN A 338 7.23 14.51 11.96
CA ASN A 338 6.79 15.91 11.85
C ASN A 338 5.62 16.29 12.77
N GLN A 339 5.10 15.36 13.55
CA GLN A 339 4.07 15.67 14.54
C GLN A 339 4.71 16.39 15.74
N PRO A 340 4.09 17.49 16.21
CA PRO A 340 4.62 18.21 17.38
C PRO A 340 4.65 17.31 18.60
N ASN A 341 5.73 17.40 19.38
CA ASN A 341 5.93 16.65 20.62
C ASN A 341 5.77 15.12 20.46
N ILE A 342 6.08 14.57 19.29
CA ILE A 342 5.90 13.15 19.02
C ILE A 342 6.65 12.26 20.01
N LEU A 343 7.89 12.61 20.38
CA LEU A 343 8.67 11.83 21.35
C LEU A 343 8.01 11.82 22.74
N ASP A 344 7.49 12.96 23.20
CA ASP A 344 6.78 13.06 24.48
C ASP A 344 5.47 12.27 24.45
N ASN A 345 4.69 12.39 23.36
CA ASN A 345 3.43 11.67 23.19
C ASN A 345 3.66 10.16 23.19
N VAL A 346 4.65 9.69 22.43
CA VAL A 346 4.98 8.27 22.32
C VAL A 346 5.53 7.72 23.64
N GLN A 347 6.34 8.50 24.37
CA GLN A 347 6.82 8.13 25.70
C GLN A 347 5.68 7.98 26.71
N GLN A 348 4.65 8.83 26.62
CA GLN A 348 3.46 8.74 27.47
C GLN A 348 2.53 7.57 27.07
N GLU A 349 2.31 7.38 25.77
CA GLU A 349 1.38 6.37 25.24
C GLU A 349 1.90 4.95 25.39
N TRP A 350 3.18 4.71 25.09
CA TRP A 350 3.69 3.34 25.05
C TRP A 350 3.90 2.75 26.44
N ALA A 351 3.97 3.59 27.49
CA ALA A 351 3.96 3.29 28.94
C ALA A 351 4.83 2.11 29.42
N ASN A 352 5.62 1.50 28.54
CA ASN A 352 6.42 0.31 28.74
C ASN A 352 7.88 0.70 28.52
N PRO A 353 8.64 0.95 29.60
CA PRO A 353 10.03 1.36 29.51
C PRO A 353 10.95 0.35 28.82
N ARG A 354 10.54 -0.92 28.67
CA ARG A 354 11.33 -1.95 28.00
C ARG A 354 11.47 -1.71 26.50
N LEU A 355 10.41 -1.19 25.86
CA LEU A 355 10.45 -0.85 24.43
C LEU A 355 11.57 0.15 24.12
N TRP A 356 11.86 1.07 25.03
CA TRP A 356 12.89 2.10 24.85
C TRP A 356 14.31 1.65 25.23
N LYS A 357 14.43 0.72 26.18
CA LYS A 357 15.72 0.29 26.71
C LYS A 357 16.32 -0.87 25.91
N ASP A 358 15.46 -1.76 25.41
CA ASP A 358 15.88 -3.07 24.94
C ASP A 358 15.85 -3.20 23.40
N SER A 359 15.30 -2.22 22.66
CA SER A 359 15.21 -2.25 21.19
C SER A 359 16.14 -1.23 20.53
N ASP A 360 17.01 -1.73 19.65
CA ASP A 360 17.94 -0.92 18.86
C ASP A 360 17.22 -0.19 17.72
N GLU A 361 16.15 -0.79 17.19
CA GLU A 361 15.31 -0.23 16.15
C GLU A 361 14.62 1.06 16.63
N ILE A 362 14.06 1.04 17.84
CA ILE A 362 13.42 2.22 18.44
C ILE A 362 14.46 3.30 18.72
N ARG A 363 15.63 2.95 19.29
CA ARG A 363 16.71 3.93 19.54
C ARG A 363 17.21 4.59 18.27
N THR A 364 17.31 3.82 17.19
CA THR A 364 17.67 4.33 15.86
C THR A 364 16.60 5.29 15.34
N ALA A 365 15.32 4.92 15.39
CA ALA A 365 14.22 5.78 14.95
C ALA A 365 14.15 7.09 15.76
N VAL A 366 14.36 7.03 17.08
CA VAL A 366 14.44 8.22 17.93
C VAL A 366 15.59 9.12 17.50
N SER A 367 16.78 8.56 17.27
CA SER A 367 17.94 9.33 16.81
C SER A 367 17.70 9.99 15.45
N LEU A 368 16.99 9.32 14.54
CA LEU A 368 16.58 9.88 13.26
C LEU A 368 15.57 11.03 13.45
N VAL A 369 14.56 10.85 14.30
CA VAL A 369 13.56 11.90 14.61
C VAL A 369 14.23 13.12 15.24
N GLU A 370 15.12 12.93 16.22
CA GLU A 370 15.88 14.02 16.84
C GLU A 370 16.78 14.76 15.84
N ALA A 371 17.41 14.03 14.92
CA ALA A 371 18.23 14.62 13.86
C ALA A 371 17.40 15.38 12.80
N LEU A 372 16.13 15.04 12.63
CA LEU A 372 15.20 15.74 11.72
C LEU A 372 14.67 17.04 12.32
N GLN A 373 14.57 17.14 13.64
CA GLN A 373 14.04 18.33 14.31
C GLN A 373 14.82 19.59 13.89
N SER A 374 14.11 20.69 13.69
CA SER A 374 14.69 21.98 13.33
C SER A 374 14.20 23.06 14.27
N THR A 375 15.09 23.98 14.63
CA THR A 375 14.73 25.23 15.31
C THR A 375 14.01 26.22 14.39
N THR A 376 13.84 25.87 13.11
CA THR A 376 13.25 26.75 12.09
C THR A 376 11.86 26.32 11.64
N ASP A 377 11.48 25.08 11.91
CA ASP A 377 10.19 24.52 11.54
C ASP A 377 9.21 24.72 12.71
N LEU A 378 8.16 25.48 12.43
CA LEU A 378 7.18 25.96 13.39
C LEU A 378 6.00 24.98 13.43
N HIS A 379 5.77 24.33 14.57
CA HIS A 379 4.72 23.31 14.68
C HIS A 379 3.53 23.78 15.55
N GLY A 380 2.34 23.26 15.24
CA GLY A 380 1.11 23.45 16.02
C GLY A 380 0.02 24.31 15.35
N PRO A 381 -1.24 24.22 15.80
CA PRO A 381 -2.41 24.88 15.17
C PRO A 381 -2.36 26.42 15.21
N MET A 382 -1.49 27.02 16.03
CA MET A 382 -1.25 28.47 16.08
C MET A 382 0.18 28.87 15.70
N GLY A 383 1.03 27.91 15.29
CA GLY A 383 2.42 28.19 14.89
C GLY A 383 3.27 28.80 16.00
N THR A 384 3.25 28.24 17.21
CA THR A 384 3.96 28.86 18.36
C THR A 384 4.83 27.86 19.10
N ALA A 385 5.90 27.40 18.46
CA ALA A 385 7.26 27.37 19.01
C ALA A 385 8.16 26.51 18.10
N PRO A 386 9.41 26.92 17.84
CA PRO A 386 10.43 25.99 17.36
C PRO A 386 10.73 24.95 18.45
N HIS A 387 11.22 23.78 18.05
CA HIS A 387 11.74 22.80 19.02
C HIS A 387 12.82 23.47 19.90
N LEU A 388 12.68 23.35 21.22
CA LEU A 388 13.61 23.95 22.18
C LEU A 388 14.91 23.14 22.20
N ALA A 389 16.03 23.79 21.87
CA ALA A 389 17.38 23.22 21.85
C ALA A 389 17.58 22.00 20.93
N VAL A 390 17.67 22.24 19.62
CA VAL A 390 18.02 21.21 18.63
C VAL A 390 19.40 21.45 18.04
N SER A 391 20.17 20.36 17.87
CA SER A 391 21.55 20.42 17.39
C SER A 391 21.71 20.82 15.91
N GLY A 392 20.64 20.80 15.11
CA GLY A 392 20.70 21.09 13.67
C GLY A 392 21.64 20.16 12.90
N ALA A 393 21.79 18.92 13.37
CA ALA A 393 22.77 17.97 12.88
C ALA A 393 22.24 17.17 11.68
N TYR A 394 21.85 17.85 10.60
CA TYR A 394 21.26 17.22 9.43
C TYR A 394 22.18 16.15 8.79
N ASN A 395 23.50 16.35 8.87
CA ASN A 395 24.49 15.35 8.45
C ASN A 395 24.45 14.06 9.29
N THR A 396 24.03 14.15 10.55
CA THR A 396 23.87 12.97 11.41
C THR A 396 22.73 12.09 10.92
N TYR A 397 21.65 12.67 10.38
CA TYR A 397 20.55 11.91 9.80
C TYR A 397 21.04 10.98 8.69
N PHE A 398 21.77 11.54 7.71
CA PHE A 398 22.36 10.75 6.62
C PHE A 398 23.36 9.72 7.14
N LYS A 399 24.21 10.08 8.11
CA LYS A 399 25.16 9.11 8.71
C LYS A 399 24.47 7.95 9.42
N ILE A 400 23.32 8.18 10.07
CA ILE A 400 22.54 7.10 10.69
C ILE A 400 21.99 6.19 9.60
N VAL A 401 21.38 6.75 8.55
CA VAL A 401 20.87 5.97 7.41
C VAL A 401 22.00 5.23 6.69
N GLU A 402 23.20 5.82 6.64
CA GLU A 402 24.42 5.21 6.09
C GLU A 402 25.00 4.09 6.98
N ASN A 403 24.47 3.81 8.17
CA ASN A 403 24.97 2.73 9.01
C ASN A 403 24.46 1.37 8.46
N PRO A 404 25.34 0.38 8.19
CA PRO A 404 24.94 -0.97 7.78
C PRO A 404 23.98 -1.69 8.75
N GLU A 405 23.92 -1.29 10.02
CA GLU A 405 23.00 -1.84 11.02
C GLU A 405 21.55 -1.40 10.81
N VAL A 406 21.32 -0.30 10.07
CA VAL A 406 19.97 0.19 9.78
C VAL A 406 19.33 -0.68 8.72
N SER A 407 18.17 -1.27 9.02
CA SER A 407 17.49 -2.13 8.05
C SER A 407 17.06 -1.33 6.82
N TYR A 408 17.03 -2.00 5.67
CA TYR A 408 16.60 -1.42 4.40
C TYR A 408 15.24 -0.72 4.51
N THR A 409 14.26 -1.38 5.14
CA THR A 409 12.92 -0.82 5.36
C THR A 409 12.95 0.44 6.24
N MET A 410 13.80 0.48 7.28
CA MET A 410 13.99 1.70 8.09
C MET A 410 14.57 2.84 7.25
N ALA A 411 15.51 2.54 6.36
CA ALA A 411 16.07 3.53 5.43
C ALA A 411 15.01 4.06 4.47
N CYS A 412 14.13 3.20 3.92
CA CYS A 412 13.00 3.65 3.10
C CYS A 412 12.02 4.54 3.87
N PHE A 413 11.77 4.27 5.16
CA PHE A 413 10.98 5.19 6.01
C PHE A 413 11.69 6.52 6.24
N ALA A 414 13.02 6.51 6.39
CA ALA A 414 13.82 7.72 6.58
C ALA A 414 13.81 8.61 5.31
N GLU A 415 13.84 7.99 4.13
CA GLU A 415 13.82 8.66 2.84
C GLU A 415 12.60 9.58 2.65
N ILE A 416 11.46 9.25 3.26
CA ILE A 416 10.24 10.08 3.24
C ILE A 416 10.53 11.52 3.67
N HIS A 417 11.54 11.72 4.53
CA HIS A 417 11.90 13.01 5.10
C HIS A 417 13.07 13.71 4.40
N PHE A 418 13.74 13.09 3.42
CA PHE A 418 14.92 13.68 2.76
C PHE A 418 14.62 15.03 2.10
N GLY A 419 13.47 15.16 1.44
CA GLY A 419 13.05 16.42 0.83
C GLY A 419 12.96 17.56 1.86
N GLN A 420 12.37 17.29 3.03
CA GLN A 420 12.30 18.27 4.12
C GLN A 420 13.68 18.58 4.69
N LEU A 421 14.48 17.54 4.94
CA LEU A 421 15.82 17.68 5.49
C LEU A 421 16.69 18.60 4.61
N ARG A 422 16.73 18.32 3.30
CA ARG A 422 17.48 19.11 2.31
C ARG A 422 16.98 20.55 2.22
N ARG A 423 15.66 20.78 2.26
CA ARG A 423 15.10 22.14 2.34
C ARG A 423 15.55 22.88 3.59
N SER A 424 15.56 22.22 4.74
CA SER A 424 16.01 22.82 6.00
C SER A 424 17.50 23.13 5.98
N MET A 425 18.33 22.31 5.32
CA MET A 425 19.75 22.60 5.07
C MET A 425 19.94 23.85 4.20
N LEU A 426 19.20 23.95 3.08
CA LEU A 426 19.25 25.13 2.20
C LEU A 426 18.76 26.40 2.89
N LYS A 427 17.70 26.33 3.71
CA LYS A 427 17.23 27.47 4.52
C LYS A 427 18.31 27.95 5.49
N THR A 428 19.01 27.02 6.16
CA THR A 428 20.11 27.35 7.07
C THR A 428 21.27 27.99 6.31
N LEU A 429 21.66 27.43 5.16
CA LEU A 429 22.70 27.98 4.30
C LEU A 429 22.38 29.42 3.88
N ARG A 430 21.17 29.65 3.36
CA ARG A 430 20.71 30.99 2.94
C ARG A 430 20.73 32.01 4.08
N ARG A 431 20.39 31.60 5.31
CA ARG A 431 20.47 32.47 6.49
C ARG A 431 21.91 32.82 6.87
N ALA A 432 22.82 31.85 6.82
CA ALA A 432 24.23 32.07 7.14
C ALA A 432 24.89 33.03 6.13
N TYR A 433 24.55 32.90 4.85
CA TYR A 433 25.09 33.71 3.76
C TYR A 433 24.20 34.90 3.37
N TRP A 434 23.33 35.38 4.28
CA TRP A 434 22.46 36.55 4.04
C TRP A 434 23.19 37.91 4.01
N ARG A 435 24.32 38.03 4.71
CA ARG A 435 25.11 39.27 4.82
C ARG A 435 26.62 39.20 4.51
N PRO A 436 27.16 38.30 3.67
CA PRO A 436 28.54 38.42 3.22
C PRO A 436 28.71 39.68 2.36
N LYS A 437 29.74 40.48 2.67
CA LYS A 437 30.26 41.51 1.75
C LYS A 437 31.08 40.90 0.59
N VAL A 438 31.27 39.58 0.59
CA VAL A 438 32.12 38.82 -0.32
C VAL A 438 31.30 37.65 -0.87
N LEU A 439 31.32 37.46 -2.19
CA LEU A 439 30.70 36.30 -2.84
C LEU A 439 31.38 35.02 -2.35
N ALA A 440 30.60 34.05 -1.88
CA ALA A 440 31.09 32.72 -1.50
C ALA A 440 31.38 31.90 -2.77
N ARG A 441 32.50 32.20 -3.44
CA ARG A 441 32.97 31.52 -4.67
C ARG A 441 33.40 30.06 -4.42
N ASP A 442 33.45 29.65 -3.16
CA ASP A 442 33.87 28.34 -2.67
C ASP A 442 32.71 27.31 -2.59
N ILE A 443 31.45 27.75 -2.69
CA ILE A 443 30.29 26.84 -2.65
C ILE A 443 30.03 26.31 -4.06
N THR A 444 30.69 25.20 -4.41
CA THR A 444 30.47 24.48 -5.67
C THR A 444 29.32 23.44 -5.56
N PRO A 445 28.74 22.99 -6.69
CA PRO A 445 27.79 21.88 -6.71
C PRO A 445 28.30 20.64 -5.99
N ALA A 446 29.54 20.22 -6.29
CA ALA A 446 30.20 19.10 -5.63
C ALA A 446 30.26 19.26 -4.10
N LEU A 447 30.71 20.43 -3.60
CA LEU A 447 30.79 20.68 -2.16
C LEU A 447 29.40 20.66 -1.51
N LEU A 448 28.42 21.31 -2.13
CA LEU A 448 27.06 21.33 -1.61
C LEU A 448 26.43 19.93 -1.61
N ASN A 449 26.73 19.11 -2.61
CA ASN A 449 26.27 17.73 -2.68
C ASN A 449 26.90 16.84 -1.58
N THR A 450 28.11 17.17 -1.10
CA THR A 450 28.66 16.55 0.13
C THR A 450 27.88 16.86 1.41
N PHE A 451 26.85 17.71 1.34
CA PHE A 451 25.90 17.91 2.43
C PHE A 451 24.51 17.38 2.05
N LEU A 452 24.03 17.68 0.84
CA LEU A 452 22.69 17.30 0.39
C LEU A 452 22.53 15.80 0.09
N ARG A 453 23.61 15.08 -0.21
CA ARG A 453 23.62 13.64 -0.46
C ARG A 453 22.65 13.23 -1.59
N PHE A 454 22.71 13.92 -2.72
CA PHE A 454 22.10 13.44 -3.96
C PHE A 454 22.99 12.38 -4.63
N ASP A 455 22.41 11.57 -5.53
CA ASP A 455 23.17 10.54 -6.23
C ASP A 455 24.07 11.16 -7.31
N THR A 456 23.64 12.30 -7.87
CA THR A 456 24.39 13.08 -8.86
C THR A 456 24.52 14.55 -8.45
N GLU A 457 25.51 15.25 -9.02
CA GLU A 457 25.63 16.71 -8.82
C GLU A 457 24.50 17.46 -9.55
N ASP A 458 24.03 16.93 -10.69
CA ASP A 458 22.94 17.51 -11.48
C ASP A 458 21.63 17.58 -10.66
N GLU A 459 21.28 16.52 -9.95
CA GLU A 459 20.12 16.53 -9.03
C GLU A 459 20.25 17.60 -7.94
N ALA A 460 21.46 17.81 -7.42
CA ALA A 460 21.71 18.85 -6.42
C ALA A 460 21.58 20.25 -7.01
N ILE A 461 22.02 20.45 -8.26
CA ILE A 461 21.86 21.69 -9.01
C ILE A 461 20.36 21.98 -9.22
N ASP A 462 19.64 21.04 -9.81
CA ASP A 462 18.19 21.13 -10.09
C ASP A 462 17.39 21.45 -8.82
N PHE A 463 17.70 20.75 -7.73
CA PHE A 463 17.03 20.98 -6.45
C PHE A 463 17.29 22.40 -5.94
N VAL A 464 18.53 22.90 -6.00
CA VAL A 464 18.86 24.26 -5.56
C VAL A 464 18.15 25.33 -6.41
N GLU A 465 18.05 25.10 -7.71
CA GLU A 465 17.36 26.00 -8.65
C GLU A 465 15.84 26.01 -8.45
N GLU A 466 15.21 24.85 -8.26
CA GLU A 466 13.79 24.74 -7.89
C GLU A 466 13.48 25.53 -6.60
N HIS A 467 14.47 25.60 -5.72
CA HIS A 467 14.44 26.33 -4.46
C HIS A 467 14.90 27.80 -4.59
N GLY A 468 14.95 28.35 -5.80
CA GLY A 468 15.08 29.78 -6.05
C GLY A 468 16.47 30.36 -5.75
N MET A 469 17.50 29.52 -5.71
CA MET A 469 18.90 29.95 -5.76
C MET A 469 19.45 29.72 -7.18
N SER A 470 20.48 30.45 -7.57
CA SER A 470 21.08 30.33 -8.91
C SER A 470 22.56 30.02 -8.82
N TRP A 471 23.06 29.32 -9.83
CA TRP A 471 24.48 29.06 -10.00
C TRP A 471 25.13 30.08 -10.94
N VAL A 472 26.40 30.38 -10.71
CA VAL A 472 27.20 31.31 -11.54
C VAL A 472 28.41 30.55 -12.08
N PRO A 473 28.60 30.46 -13.41
CA PRO A 473 29.80 29.89 -14.01
C PRO A 473 31.06 30.63 -13.57
N LEU A 474 32.15 29.90 -13.33
CA LEU A 474 33.45 30.52 -13.08
C LEU A 474 33.98 31.19 -14.36
N GLU A 475 34.57 32.38 -14.19
CA GLU A 475 35.13 33.20 -15.28
C GLU A 475 36.20 32.45 -16.11
N ASP A 476 36.87 31.46 -15.51
CA ASP A 476 37.97 30.70 -16.11
C ASP A 476 37.51 29.52 -17.00
N ALA A 477 36.22 29.13 -16.96
CA ALA A 477 35.66 28.03 -17.76
C ALA A 477 34.12 28.18 -17.91
N PRO A 478 33.64 29.13 -18.75
CA PRO A 478 32.23 29.46 -18.86
C PRO A 478 31.34 28.36 -19.46
N ASP A 479 31.93 27.40 -20.18
CA ASP A 479 31.21 26.29 -20.85
C ASP A 479 31.14 25.01 -20.00
N ASP A 480 31.75 24.98 -18.80
CA ASP A 480 31.76 23.81 -17.91
C ASP A 480 30.65 23.93 -16.86
N GLU A 481 29.58 23.14 -17.06
CA GLU A 481 28.37 23.12 -16.22
C GLU A 481 28.67 22.74 -14.75
N TYR A 482 29.78 22.04 -14.50
CA TYR A 482 30.20 21.63 -13.16
C TYR A 482 31.14 22.64 -12.47
N ARG A 483 31.64 23.63 -13.21
CA ARG A 483 32.47 24.73 -12.67
C ARG A 483 31.62 25.97 -12.42
N GLN A 484 30.73 25.83 -11.46
CA GLN A 484 29.84 26.91 -11.02
C GLN A 484 29.93 27.11 -9.50
N TYR A 485 29.55 28.29 -9.03
CA TYR A 485 29.41 28.58 -7.61
C TYR A 485 28.04 29.16 -7.28
N LEU A 486 27.55 28.89 -6.06
CA LEU A 486 26.24 29.33 -5.62
C LEU A 486 26.18 30.87 -5.50
N ARG A 487 25.18 31.50 -6.12
CA ARG A 487 24.93 32.94 -5.92
C ARG A 487 24.28 33.18 -4.56
N THR A 488 25.04 33.76 -3.63
CA THR A 488 24.56 34.02 -2.26
C THR A 488 23.98 35.41 -2.03
N THR A 489 24.05 36.33 -2.99
CA THR A 489 23.80 37.79 -2.77
C THR A 489 22.53 38.36 -3.40
N ASP A 490 21.59 37.54 -3.87
CA ASP A 490 20.34 38.09 -4.41
C ASP A 490 19.51 38.73 -3.28
N GLY A 491 19.49 40.07 -3.27
CA GLY A 491 18.65 40.84 -2.36
C GLY A 491 17.18 40.44 -2.54
N LEU A 492 16.44 40.43 -1.42
CA LEU A 492 14.99 40.17 -1.30
C LEU A 492 14.19 40.57 -2.55
N SER A 493 14.10 39.67 -3.51
CA SER A 493 13.22 39.75 -4.66
C SER A 493 12.21 38.61 -4.54
N GLU A 494 11.13 38.69 -5.31
CA GLU A 494 9.87 37.90 -5.31
C GLU A 494 9.98 36.39 -4.99
N ALA A 495 11.16 35.79 -5.12
CA ALA A 495 11.52 34.42 -4.70
C ALA A 495 11.22 34.11 -3.23
N ASP A 496 11.34 35.06 -2.30
CA ASP A 496 11.07 34.80 -0.88
C ASP A 496 9.55 34.69 -0.57
N LYS A 497 8.69 35.31 -1.40
CA LYS A 497 7.24 35.07 -1.39
C LYS A 497 6.92 33.68 -1.94
N ARG A 498 7.64 33.22 -2.97
CA ARG A 498 7.53 31.83 -3.45
C ARG A 498 8.04 30.82 -2.45
N PHE A 499 9.08 31.10 -1.68
CA PHE A 499 9.63 30.18 -0.68
C PHE A 499 8.76 30.06 0.58
N ARG A 500 8.15 31.18 1.00
CA ARG A 500 7.19 31.21 2.11
C ARG A 500 5.83 30.59 1.72
N ASN A 501 5.47 30.66 0.43
CA ASN A 501 4.28 30.06 -0.16
C ASN A 501 4.55 28.77 -0.95
N TYR A 502 5.78 28.21 -0.89
CA TYR A 502 6.04 26.91 -1.49
C TYR A 502 5.26 25.96 -0.59
N PRO A 503 4.18 25.33 -1.10
CA PRO A 503 3.36 24.50 -0.26
C PRO A 503 4.30 23.45 0.34
N THR A 504 4.34 23.38 1.67
CA THR A 504 4.97 22.28 2.41
C THR A 504 4.49 20.91 1.90
N ASN A 505 3.35 20.89 1.20
CA ASN A 505 2.71 19.75 0.56
C ASN A 505 3.19 19.40 -0.85
N ARG A 506 4.03 20.19 -1.55
CA ARG A 506 4.73 19.67 -2.75
C ARG A 506 6.02 19.03 -2.28
N ASN A 507 5.87 17.82 -1.80
CA ASN A 507 6.98 16.99 -1.36
C ASN A 507 7.04 15.80 -2.34
N PRO A 508 7.40 16.02 -3.63
CA PRO A 508 7.85 14.87 -4.39
C PRO A 508 9.00 14.27 -3.58
N LEU A 509 8.95 12.97 -3.33
CA LEU A 509 10.10 12.26 -2.85
C LEU A 509 11.22 12.58 -3.82
N GLN A 510 12.36 12.92 -3.26
CA GLN A 510 13.57 13.23 -4.00
C GLN A 510 14.45 12.01 -3.77
N PRO A 511 14.24 10.93 -4.54
CA PRO A 511 14.82 9.65 -4.21
C PRO A 511 16.28 9.73 -4.56
N SER A 512 17.12 9.98 -3.57
CA SER A 512 18.55 10.06 -3.78
C SER A 512 19.24 9.75 -2.47
N ILE A 513 20.31 8.94 -2.57
CA ILE A 513 20.78 7.86 -1.66
C ILE A 513 20.42 6.44 -2.18
N ILE A 514 19.75 6.32 -3.33
CA ILE A 514 19.43 5.02 -3.95
C ILE A 514 20.70 4.22 -4.25
N GLN A 515 21.74 4.88 -4.78
CA GLN A 515 22.98 4.17 -5.10
C GLN A 515 23.74 3.71 -3.86
N TRP A 516 23.68 4.43 -2.74
CA TRP A 516 24.36 4.03 -1.50
C TRP A 516 23.63 2.87 -0.81
N ILE A 517 22.30 2.99 -0.63
CA ILE A 517 21.47 1.91 -0.06
C ILE A 517 21.69 0.62 -0.87
N ARG A 518 21.70 0.73 -2.20
CA ARG A 518 21.99 -0.42 -3.08
C ARG A 518 23.45 -0.88 -3.01
N LYS A 519 24.45 -0.03 -3.18
CA LYS A 519 25.87 -0.47 -3.29
C LYS A 519 26.46 -1.02 -1.99
N ASN A 520 26.00 -0.55 -0.83
CA ASN A 520 26.63 -0.87 0.46
C ASN A 520 25.83 -1.85 1.34
N GLN A 521 24.52 -2.04 1.14
CA GLN A 521 23.78 -3.10 1.83
C GLN A 521 23.67 -4.41 1.02
N TRP A 522 23.84 -4.38 -0.31
CA TRP A 522 23.49 -5.51 -1.18
C TRP A 522 24.66 -6.40 -1.64
N ARG A 523 25.80 -6.44 -0.95
CA ARG A 523 26.92 -7.22 -1.50
C ARG A 523 26.69 -8.74 -1.56
N ASP A 524 26.04 -9.40 -0.59
CA ASP A 524 26.10 -10.88 -0.60
C ASP A 524 24.91 -11.68 -0.01
N HIS A 525 23.77 -11.10 0.41
CA HIS A 525 22.72 -11.90 1.11
C HIS A 525 21.27 -11.83 0.60
N TYR A 526 20.91 -10.90 -0.27
CA TYR A 526 19.52 -10.71 -0.68
C TYR A 526 19.43 -10.63 -2.20
N LYS A 527 19.37 -11.76 -2.91
CA LYS A 527 19.00 -11.78 -4.33
C LYS A 527 17.50 -11.60 -4.59
N SER A 528 16.74 -11.24 -3.57
CA SER A 528 15.31 -10.93 -3.69
C SER A 528 14.91 -10.06 -2.51
N ILE A 529 14.42 -8.84 -2.78
CA ILE A 529 13.77 -7.94 -1.81
C ILE A 529 12.70 -8.68 -0.98
N PHE A 530 12.15 -9.79 -1.52
CA PHE A 530 11.07 -10.58 -0.91
C PHE A 530 11.49 -11.44 0.27
N ARG A 531 12.77 -11.83 0.39
CA ARG A 531 13.27 -12.46 1.64
C ARG A 531 13.34 -11.47 2.82
N ALA A 532 13.38 -10.16 2.56
CA ALA A 532 13.34 -9.14 3.60
C ALA A 532 11.90 -8.81 4.04
N LEU A 533 10.92 -8.86 3.13
CA LEU A 533 9.49 -8.69 3.46
C LEU A 533 8.98 -9.80 4.41
N LEU A 534 9.55 -11.01 4.31
CA LEU A 534 9.20 -12.22 5.07
C LEU A 534 10.16 -12.58 6.22
N TRP A 535 11.16 -11.73 6.52
CA TRP A 535 12.29 -12.14 7.37
C TRP A 535 11.99 -12.55 8.83
N PRO A 536 10.88 -12.18 9.51
CA PRO A 536 10.75 -12.61 10.89
C PRO A 536 10.38 -14.10 11.06
N ALA A 537 10.05 -14.85 9.99
CA ALA A 537 9.65 -16.25 10.12
C ALA A 537 10.79 -17.28 10.33
N PHE A 538 12.07 -16.88 10.29
CA PHE A 538 13.21 -17.84 10.28
C PHE A 538 14.29 -17.61 11.34
N LYS A 539 13.93 -17.15 12.55
CA LYS A 539 14.88 -17.08 13.69
C LYS A 539 15.04 -18.37 14.51
N HIS A 540 14.43 -19.49 14.10
CA HIS A 540 14.59 -20.78 14.76
C HIS A 540 15.00 -21.89 13.79
N HIS A 541 16.21 -21.80 13.23
CA HIS A 541 17.05 -22.95 12.89
C HIS A 541 18.45 -22.45 12.51
N SER A 542 19.27 -22.17 13.53
CA SER A 542 20.73 -22.13 13.46
C SER A 542 21.28 -22.48 14.83
#